data_AF-A1D7U6-F1
#
_entry.id   AF-A1D7U6-F1
#
_cell.length_a   1.000
_cell.length_b   1.000
_cell.length_c   1.000
_cell.angle_alpha   90.00
_cell.angle_beta   90.00
_cell.angle_gamma   90.00
#
_symmetry.space_group_name_H-M   'P 1'
#
loop_
_entity.id
_entity.type
_entity.pdbx_description
1 polymer ?
#
loop_
_entity_poly.entity_id
_entity_poly.type
_entity_poly.pdbx_seq_one_letter_code
_entity_poly.pdbx_strand_id
1 'polypeptide(L)'
;MVLGLALMGAIAPAMLNMDQSSNSPESARQHAKRQRGHLLAECYTNEETPEQRDQLHNARVYLEEDGKLYVTKQPPTTMTPFDGHFYTHPDFPPDNTSGLITLSGETPPLARWVFLDVETNEMRYGGKGDTQGHICGPFDLLDVESGYVTLEQRQRWLAVKSPEQQAREKEALELGIAESEGGVRGVWMLYFDRDEYVLPEGTQWVKLRLRHVPVGR
;
A
#
# COMPACT_ATOMS: atom_id res chain seq x y z
N MET A 1 -2.62 -60.44 57.42
CA MET A 1 -1.70 -59.80 56.46
C MET A 1 -2.19 -58.36 56.29
N VAL A 2 -1.89 -57.44 57.20
CA VAL A 2 -0.69 -56.57 57.33
C VAL A 2 -0.37 -55.77 56.06
N LEU A 3 -0.81 -54.51 56.12
CA LEU A 3 -0.13 -53.24 55.80
C LEU A 3 0.52 -53.03 54.42
N GLY A 4 0.02 -51.99 53.73
CA GLY A 4 0.71 -51.35 52.62
C GLY A 4 1.83 -50.41 53.07
N LEU A 5 2.69 -50.07 52.11
CA LEU A 5 3.60 -48.92 52.15
C LEU A 5 3.67 -48.31 50.74
N ALA A 6 3.43 -47.01 50.67
CA ALA A 6 3.53 -46.17 49.49
C ALA A 6 4.99 -45.76 49.21
N LEU A 7 5.30 -45.41 47.96
CA LEU A 7 6.31 -44.39 47.65
C LEU A 7 6.00 -43.71 46.30
N MET A 8 5.80 -42.39 46.42
CA MET A 8 5.91 -41.28 45.44
C MET A 8 6.93 -41.56 44.31
N GLY A 9 6.83 -41.08 43.07
CA GLY A 9 6.23 -39.85 42.57
C GLY A 9 7.31 -39.09 41.79
N ALA A 10 7.21 -39.03 40.46
CA ALA A 10 7.82 -38.01 39.60
C ALA A 10 7.29 -38.18 38.16
N ILE A 11 6.15 -37.56 37.85
CA ILE A 11 5.81 -37.26 36.46
C ILE A 11 6.61 -36.00 36.15
N ALA A 12 7.75 -36.13 35.48
CA ALA A 12 8.36 -34.99 34.84
C ALA A 12 7.51 -34.65 33.60
N PRO A 13 6.83 -33.49 33.52
CA PRO A 13 6.37 -33.03 32.23
C PRO A 13 7.61 -32.78 31.39
N ALA A 14 7.76 -33.55 30.32
CA ALA A 14 8.68 -33.19 29.25
C ALA A 14 8.28 -31.78 28.80
N MET A 15 9.13 -30.79 29.12
CA MET A 15 9.05 -29.47 28.50
C MET A 15 9.39 -29.67 27.02
N LEU A 16 8.37 -29.99 26.23
CA LEU A 16 8.42 -29.79 24.80
C LEU A 16 8.32 -28.27 24.60
N ASN A 17 9.49 -27.65 24.45
CA ASN A 17 9.59 -26.37 23.77
C ASN A 17 9.01 -26.57 22.37
N MET A 18 7.75 -26.19 22.20
CA MET A 18 7.08 -26.02 20.92
C MET A 18 7.70 -24.81 20.22
N ASP A 19 8.80 -25.04 19.52
CA ASP A 19 9.19 -24.17 18.40
C ASP A 19 8.25 -24.50 17.23
N GLN A 20 7.05 -23.94 17.29
CA GLN A 20 6.07 -24.04 16.21
C GLN A 20 6.47 -23.02 15.15
N SER A 21 7.26 -23.47 14.16
CA SER A 21 7.15 -22.87 12.84
C SER A 21 5.74 -23.18 12.32
N SER A 22 4.80 -22.28 12.63
CA SER A 22 3.44 -22.37 12.13
C SER A 22 3.52 -22.24 10.61
N ASN A 23 3.48 -23.35 9.88
CA ASN A 23 3.29 -23.41 8.43
C ASN A 23 1.79 -23.44 8.10
N SER A 24 1.01 -22.52 8.69
CA SER A 24 -0.40 -22.36 8.32
C SER A 24 -0.54 -21.25 7.26
N PRO A 25 -1.59 -21.29 6.42
CA PRO A 25 -1.87 -20.18 5.50
C PRO A 25 -2.04 -18.83 6.22
N GLU A 26 -2.57 -18.87 7.44
CA GLU A 26 -2.78 -17.68 8.26
C GLU A 26 -1.47 -17.07 8.77
N SER A 27 -0.53 -17.89 9.25
CA SER A 27 0.78 -17.40 9.69
C SER A 27 1.61 -16.88 8.52
N ALA A 28 1.54 -17.52 7.36
CA ALA A 28 2.18 -17.04 6.14
C ALA A 28 1.63 -15.67 5.72
N ARG A 29 0.31 -15.49 5.79
CA ARG A 29 -0.35 -14.20 5.52
C ARG A 29 0.06 -13.12 6.52
N GLN A 30 0.06 -13.44 7.82
CA GLN A 30 0.52 -12.50 8.85
C GLN A 30 1.99 -12.13 8.67
N HIS A 31 2.83 -13.08 8.27
CA HIS A 31 4.25 -12.83 7.97
C HIS A 31 4.40 -11.89 6.78
N ALA A 32 3.75 -12.18 5.65
CA ALA A 32 3.77 -11.34 4.46
C ALA A 32 3.30 -9.90 4.76
N LYS A 33 2.23 -9.75 5.53
CA LYS A 33 1.68 -8.45 5.94
C LYS A 33 2.64 -7.60 6.77
N ARG A 34 3.54 -8.24 7.55
CA ARG A 34 4.55 -7.55 8.37
C ARG A 34 5.81 -7.19 7.60
N GLN A 35 6.00 -7.70 6.39
CA GLN A 35 7.18 -7.39 5.60
C GLN A 35 7.06 -5.97 5.05
N ARG A 36 8.11 -5.17 5.26
CA ARG A 36 8.26 -3.86 4.61
C ARG A 36 8.46 -4.06 3.12
N GLY A 37 7.81 -3.25 2.31
CA GLY A 37 7.79 -3.40 0.86
C GLY A 37 7.39 -2.14 0.13
N HIS A 38 7.60 -2.18 -1.18
CA HIS A 38 7.14 -1.17 -2.12
C HIS A 38 5.81 -1.60 -2.72
N LEU A 39 5.09 -0.65 -3.33
CA LEU A 39 3.91 -0.96 -4.14
C LEU A 39 4.25 -0.80 -5.62
N LEU A 40 3.92 -1.81 -6.41
CA LEU A 40 3.99 -1.79 -7.87
C LEU A 40 2.58 -1.69 -8.47
N ALA A 41 2.42 -0.77 -9.41
CA ALA A 41 1.21 -0.64 -10.20
C ALA A 41 1.26 -1.57 -11.42
N GLU A 42 0.19 -2.32 -11.64
CA GLU A 42 0.04 -3.21 -12.79
C GLU A 42 -1.27 -2.92 -13.51
N CYS A 43 -1.17 -2.46 -14.76
CA CYS A 43 -2.33 -2.38 -15.64
C CYS A 43 -2.76 -3.80 -16.04
N TYR A 44 -4.05 -4.10 -15.92
CA TYR A 44 -4.62 -5.44 -16.15
C TYR A 44 -5.75 -5.46 -17.18
N THR A 45 -6.15 -4.29 -17.69
CA THR A 45 -7.18 -4.12 -18.72
C THR A 45 -6.52 -3.93 -20.09
N ASN A 46 -7.32 -3.77 -21.14
CA ASN A 46 -6.89 -3.29 -22.45
C ASN A 46 -7.61 -1.97 -22.81
N GLU A 47 -8.06 -1.23 -21.79
CA GLU A 47 -8.80 0.04 -21.94
C GLU A 47 -7.83 1.21 -22.11
N GLU A 48 -6.62 1.09 -21.57
CA GLU A 48 -5.54 2.06 -21.62
C GLU A 48 -4.80 2.11 -22.96
N THR A 49 -4.28 3.29 -23.31
CA THR A 49 -3.43 3.43 -24.51
C THR A 49 -2.06 2.77 -24.29
N PRO A 50 -1.32 2.43 -25.38
CA PRO A 50 0.04 1.91 -25.26
C PRO A 50 0.97 2.83 -24.45
N GLU A 51 0.84 4.14 -24.60
CA GLU A 51 1.63 5.15 -23.88
C GLU A 51 1.28 5.17 -22.39
N GLN A 52 0.00 5.09 -22.04
CA GLN A 52 -0.45 5.01 -20.64
C GLN A 52 0.06 3.73 -19.98
N ARG A 53 -0.02 2.59 -20.67
CA ARG A 53 0.53 1.32 -20.19
C ARG A 53 2.04 1.42 -19.98
N ASP A 54 2.77 2.01 -20.91
CA ASP A 54 4.22 2.20 -20.77
C ASP A 54 4.57 3.07 -19.57
N GLN A 55 3.78 4.10 -19.25
CA GLN A 55 4.00 4.92 -18.06
C GLN A 55 3.69 4.19 -16.75
N LEU A 56 2.63 3.36 -16.72
CA LEU A 56 2.04 2.86 -15.47
C LEU A 56 2.36 1.40 -15.14
N HIS A 57 2.48 0.52 -16.14
CA HIS A 57 2.69 -0.91 -15.87
C HIS A 57 4.11 -1.15 -15.32
N ASN A 58 4.19 -1.77 -14.14
CA ASN A 58 5.39 -1.91 -13.30
C ASN A 58 5.96 -0.59 -12.77
N ALA A 59 5.18 0.50 -12.75
CA ALA A 59 5.55 1.73 -12.06
C ALA A 59 5.49 1.55 -10.54
N ARG A 60 6.26 2.34 -9.78
CA ARG A 60 6.27 2.31 -8.31
C ARG A 60 5.38 3.41 -7.76
N VAL A 61 4.88 3.18 -6.55
CA VAL A 61 4.19 4.22 -5.78
C VAL A 61 5.21 5.06 -5.01
N TYR A 62 4.99 6.37 -4.98
CA TYR A 62 5.80 7.39 -4.31
C TYR A 62 4.93 8.31 -3.46
N LEU A 63 5.57 8.95 -2.49
CA LEU A 63 5.01 9.94 -1.58
C LEU A 63 5.57 11.32 -1.95
N GLU A 64 4.72 12.33 -1.93
CA GLU A 64 5.12 13.74 -2.13
C GLU A 64 4.73 14.57 -0.90
N GLU A 65 5.41 15.70 -0.70
CA GLU A 65 5.21 16.57 0.48
C GLU A 65 3.77 17.11 0.62
N ASP A 66 2.97 17.07 -0.44
CA ASP A 66 1.55 17.41 -0.44
C ASP A 66 0.64 16.38 0.29
N GLY A 67 1.23 15.28 0.78
CA GLY A 67 0.52 14.22 1.49
C GLY A 67 -0.21 13.26 0.57
N LYS A 68 0.04 13.27 -0.75
CA LYS A 68 -0.58 12.39 -1.74
C LYS A 68 0.35 11.27 -2.18
N LEU A 69 -0.25 10.23 -2.76
CA LEU A 69 0.47 9.10 -3.35
C LEU A 69 0.45 9.22 -4.88
N TYR A 70 1.60 8.96 -5.50
CA TYR A 70 1.79 9.05 -6.94
C TYR A 70 2.34 7.74 -7.51
N VAL A 71 1.99 7.43 -8.76
CA VAL A 71 2.48 6.28 -9.54
C VAL A 71 3.33 6.81 -10.67
N THR A 72 4.60 6.41 -10.73
CA THR A 72 5.53 6.83 -11.80
C THR A 72 6.71 5.87 -11.95
N LYS A 73 7.31 5.86 -13.14
CA LYS A 73 8.62 5.24 -13.42
C LYS A 73 9.78 6.24 -13.30
N GLN A 74 9.47 7.53 -13.35
CA GLN A 74 10.40 8.65 -13.34
C GLN A 74 10.01 9.61 -12.21
N PRO A 75 10.29 9.26 -10.95
CA PRO A 75 9.98 10.12 -9.82
C PRO A 75 10.84 11.40 -9.86
N PRO A 76 10.26 12.58 -9.64
CA PRO A 76 11.01 13.76 -9.26
C PRO A 76 11.85 13.53 -7.99
N THR A 77 12.90 14.31 -7.79
CA THR A 77 13.79 14.19 -6.61
C THR A 77 13.11 14.54 -5.29
N THR A 78 11.98 15.25 -5.33
CA THR A 78 11.12 15.56 -4.19
C THR A 78 10.36 14.33 -3.67
N MET A 79 10.12 13.35 -4.54
CA MET A 79 9.30 12.19 -4.22
C MET A 79 10.09 11.10 -3.49
N THR A 80 9.50 10.61 -2.40
CA THR A 80 10.05 9.49 -1.62
C THR A 80 9.39 8.18 -2.03
N PRO A 81 10.14 7.09 -2.31
CA PRO A 81 9.52 5.81 -2.62
C PRO A 81 8.59 5.34 -1.50
N PHE A 82 7.41 4.82 -1.86
CA PHE A 82 6.55 4.15 -0.89
C PHE A 82 7.32 3.02 -0.22
N ASP A 83 7.24 2.95 1.10
CA ASP A 83 8.05 2.05 1.87
C ASP A 83 7.34 1.64 3.16
N GLY A 84 6.51 0.61 3.04
CA GLY A 84 5.43 0.37 3.96
C GLY A 84 5.05 -1.08 4.15
N HIS A 85 4.18 -1.31 5.13
CA HIS A 85 3.62 -2.62 5.44
C HIS A 85 2.26 -2.48 6.12
N PHE A 86 1.56 -3.59 6.25
CA PHE A 86 0.26 -3.61 6.91
C PHE A 86 0.47 -3.56 8.43
N TYR A 87 -0.35 -2.78 9.11
CA TYR A 87 -0.27 -2.61 10.56
C TYR A 87 -1.66 -2.62 11.17
N THR A 88 -1.82 -3.24 12.33
CA THR A 88 -3.12 -3.25 13.03
C THR A 88 -3.52 -1.83 13.38
N HIS A 89 -4.69 -1.39 12.92
CA HIS A 89 -5.13 -0.03 13.15
C HIS A 89 -5.60 0.15 14.61
N PRO A 90 -5.16 1.21 15.32
CA PRO A 90 -5.48 1.39 16.74
C PRO A 90 -6.98 1.65 16.99
N ASP A 91 -7.68 2.23 16.01
CA ASP A 91 -9.09 2.60 16.16
C ASP A 91 -10.05 1.50 15.65
N PHE A 92 -9.57 0.32 15.27
CA PHE A 92 -10.41 -0.82 14.84
C PHE A 92 -10.41 -1.96 15.89
N PRO A 93 -11.26 -1.91 16.93
CA PRO A 93 -11.53 -3.04 17.82
C PRO A 93 -12.69 -3.91 17.32
N PRO A 94 -12.76 -5.22 17.61
CA PRO A 94 -11.70 -6.20 17.91
C PRO A 94 -11.26 -7.00 16.67
N ASP A 95 -11.68 -6.58 15.48
CA ASP A 95 -11.33 -7.25 14.24
C ASP A 95 -9.89 -6.84 13.87
N ASN A 96 -9.00 -7.81 13.64
CA ASN A 96 -7.61 -7.64 13.19
C ASN A 96 -7.52 -7.04 11.77
N THR A 97 -8.28 -5.98 11.55
CA THR A 97 -8.34 -5.17 10.35
C THR A 97 -7.06 -4.37 10.29
N SER A 98 -6.38 -4.51 9.17
CA SER A 98 -5.10 -3.84 9.00
C SER A 98 -5.34 -2.50 8.33
N GLY A 99 -4.69 -1.47 8.86
CA GLY A 99 -4.35 -0.32 8.05
C GLY A 99 -3.08 -0.59 7.24
N LEU A 100 -2.67 0.41 6.47
CA LEU A 100 -1.40 0.42 5.76
C LEU A 100 -0.59 1.62 6.26
N ILE A 101 0.69 1.40 6.56
CA ILE A 101 1.60 2.48 6.96
C ILE A 101 2.78 2.55 6.00
N THR A 102 3.36 3.75 5.88
CA THR A 102 4.58 4.02 5.10
C THR A 102 5.52 4.90 5.90
N LEU A 103 6.81 4.88 5.55
CA LEU A 103 7.79 5.86 6.03
C LEU A 103 7.78 7.10 5.14
N SER A 104 7.71 8.29 5.75
CA SER A 104 7.83 9.58 5.06
C SER A 104 9.29 9.91 4.70
N GLY A 105 9.49 10.83 3.75
CA GLY A 105 10.81 11.31 3.32
C GLY A 105 11.49 12.31 4.25
N GLU A 106 10.80 12.78 5.29
CA GLU A 106 11.37 13.74 6.24
C GLU A 106 12.52 13.13 7.05
N THR A 107 13.36 13.97 7.66
CA THR A 107 14.48 13.52 8.49
C THR A 107 14.27 13.96 9.94
N PRO A 108 14.01 13.04 10.89
CA PRO A 108 13.95 11.57 10.73
C PRO A 108 12.65 11.07 10.05
N PRO A 109 12.67 9.93 9.33
CA PRO A 109 11.47 9.36 8.74
C PRO A 109 10.43 9.03 9.80
N LEU A 110 9.17 9.41 9.56
CA LEU A 110 8.05 9.10 10.45
C LEU A 110 7.15 8.04 9.82
N ALA A 111 6.62 7.15 10.64
CA ALA A 111 5.57 6.24 10.23
C ALA A 111 4.26 7.03 10.07
N ARG A 112 3.68 6.99 8.87
CA ARG A 112 2.44 7.66 8.50
C ARG A 112 1.41 6.64 8.04
N TRP A 113 0.14 6.88 8.36
CA TRP A 113 -0.98 6.08 7.86
C TRP A 113 -1.25 6.42 6.41
N VAL A 114 -1.57 5.40 5.62
CA VAL A 114 -2.15 5.55 4.28
C VAL A 114 -3.66 5.43 4.42
N PHE A 115 -4.38 6.35 3.80
CA PHE A 115 -5.83 6.40 3.88
C PHE A 115 -6.42 6.92 2.57
N LEU A 116 -7.69 6.60 2.37
CA LEU A 116 -8.50 7.13 1.29
C LEU A 116 -9.26 8.35 1.80
N ASP A 117 -9.01 9.49 1.17
CA ASP A 117 -9.78 10.71 1.36
C ASP A 117 -11.19 10.51 0.82
N VAL A 118 -12.19 10.63 1.70
CA VAL A 118 -13.60 10.33 1.36
C VAL A 118 -14.24 11.39 0.48
N GLU A 119 -13.67 12.60 0.45
CA GLU A 119 -14.22 13.71 -0.34
C GLU A 119 -13.73 13.65 -1.78
N THR A 120 -12.48 13.21 -1.99
CA THR A 120 -11.79 13.28 -3.29
C THR A 120 -11.46 11.93 -3.90
N ASN A 121 -11.61 10.84 -3.15
CA ASN A 121 -11.12 9.50 -3.50
C ASN A 121 -9.60 9.41 -3.77
N GLU A 122 -8.84 10.40 -3.32
CA GLU A 122 -7.38 10.40 -3.38
C GLU A 122 -6.78 9.48 -2.32
N MET A 123 -5.77 8.70 -2.70
CA MET A 123 -4.93 8.02 -1.72
C MET A 123 -3.95 9.03 -1.13
N ARG A 124 -3.98 9.16 0.19
CA ARG A 124 -3.17 10.11 0.95
C ARG A 124 -2.39 9.41 2.05
N TYR A 125 -1.41 10.11 2.60
CA TYR A 125 -0.71 9.68 3.79
C TYR A 125 -0.56 10.81 4.81
N GLY A 126 -0.55 10.46 6.09
CA GLY A 126 -0.54 11.45 7.16
C GLY A 126 -0.41 10.88 8.57
N GLY A 127 -0.41 11.76 9.55
CA GLY A 127 -0.50 11.39 10.96
C GLY A 127 -1.92 10.96 11.34
N LYS A 128 -2.10 10.57 12.61
CA LYS A 128 -3.42 10.16 13.13
C LYS A 128 -4.48 11.28 13.07
N GLY A 129 -4.07 12.55 13.12
CA GLY A 129 -5.00 13.67 12.97
C GLY A 129 -5.56 13.78 11.56
N ASP A 130 -4.71 13.56 10.55
CA ASP A 130 -5.07 13.67 9.14
C ASP A 130 -6.01 12.56 8.70
N THR A 131 -6.08 11.45 9.42
CA THR A 131 -6.93 10.31 9.08
C THR A 131 -8.37 10.42 9.57
N GLN A 132 -8.69 11.45 10.38
CA GLN A 132 -10.01 11.59 10.99
C GLN A 132 -11.10 11.80 9.93
N GLY A 133 -12.13 10.96 9.96
CA GLY A 133 -13.22 11.02 8.97
C GLY A 133 -12.89 10.37 7.62
N HIS A 134 -11.69 9.81 7.46
CA HIS A 134 -11.25 9.15 6.24
C HIS A 134 -11.16 7.62 6.40
N ILE A 135 -11.02 6.91 5.28
CA ILE A 135 -11.03 5.43 5.28
C ILE A 135 -9.58 4.93 5.41
N CYS A 136 -9.25 4.34 6.56
CA CYS A 136 -7.93 3.78 6.85
C CYS A 136 -7.83 2.27 6.63
N GLY A 137 -8.86 1.64 6.07
CA GLY A 137 -8.90 0.20 5.88
C GLY A 137 -10.32 -0.38 5.87
N PRO A 138 -10.44 -1.72 5.93
CA PRO A 138 -9.33 -2.67 6.05
C PRO A 138 -8.53 -2.77 4.76
N PHE A 139 -7.22 -2.56 4.86
CA PHE A 139 -6.26 -2.99 3.85
C PHE A 139 -5.93 -4.46 4.07
N ASP A 140 -5.83 -5.22 2.99
CA ASP A 140 -5.36 -6.60 3.05
C ASP A 140 -4.70 -7.05 1.75
N LEU A 141 -4.05 -8.21 1.78
CA LEU A 141 -3.61 -8.89 0.57
C LEU A 141 -4.76 -9.70 -0.02
N LEU A 142 -4.94 -9.75 -1.34
CA LEU A 142 -5.87 -10.68 -1.97
C LEU A 142 -5.49 -12.11 -1.57
N ASP A 143 -4.25 -12.46 -1.83
CA ASP A 143 -3.60 -13.69 -1.42
C ASP A 143 -2.08 -13.45 -1.29
N VAL A 144 -1.38 -14.38 -0.65
CA VAL A 144 0.05 -14.24 -0.34
C VAL A 144 0.93 -14.41 -1.58
N GLU A 145 0.49 -15.21 -2.56
CA GLU A 145 1.27 -15.55 -3.75
C GLU A 145 1.30 -14.38 -4.75
N SER A 146 0.13 -13.79 -5.01
CA SER A 146 -0.01 -12.64 -5.90
C SER A 146 0.47 -11.34 -5.25
N GLY A 147 0.31 -11.20 -3.94
CA GLY A 147 0.67 -9.99 -3.20
C GLY A 147 -0.18 -8.75 -3.56
N TYR A 148 -1.32 -8.92 -4.25
CA TYR A 148 -2.16 -7.78 -4.61
C TYR A 148 -2.84 -7.16 -3.38
N VAL A 149 -2.80 -5.84 -3.29
CA VAL A 149 -3.41 -5.09 -2.19
C VAL A 149 -4.87 -4.81 -2.48
N THR A 150 -5.69 -4.97 -1.45
CA THR A 150 -7.11 -4.65 -1.42
C THR A 150 -7.37 -3.58 -0.37
N LEU A 151 -8.39 -2.75 -0.61
CA LEU A 151 -8.99 -1.88 0.38
C LEU A 151 -10.47 -2.23 0.47
N GLU A 152 -10.97 -2.48 1.68
CA GLU A 152 -12.35 -2.96 1.91
C GLU A 152 -12.69 -4.18 1.03
N GLN A 153 -11.72 -5.10 0.88
CA GLN A 153 -11.83 -6.32 0.07
C GLN A 153 -12.01 -6.08 -1.45
N ARG A 154 -11.78 -4.86 -1.95
CA ARG A 154 -11.90 -4.49 -3.36
C ARG A 154 -10.54 -4.08 -3.95
N GLN A 155 -10.37 -4.27 -5.26
CA GLN A 155 -9.17 -3.91 -6.03
C GLN A 155 -9.52 -2.83 -7.07
N ARG A 156 -9.85 -1.63 -6.60
CA ARG A 156 -10.35 -0.53 -7.44
C ARG A 156 -9.38 0.65 -7.49
N TRP A 157 -8.11 0.33 -7.72
CA TRP A 157 -7.06 1.33 -7.82
C TRP A 157 -7.15 2.03 -9.18
N LEU A 158 -7.03 3.35 -9.15
CA LEU A 158 -6.97 4.19 -10.35
C LEU A 158 -5.68 5.00 -10.32
N ALA A 159 -4.98 5.06 -11.46
CA ALA A 159 -4.02 6.12 -11.73
C ALA A 159 -4.77 7.25 -12.43
N VAL A 160 -4.65 8.47 -11.91
CA VAL A 160 -5.42 9.63 -12.35
C VAL A 160 -4.48 10.77 -12.72
N LYS A 161 -4.74 11.45 -13.83
CA LYS A 161 -3.99 12.64 -14.27
C LYS A 161 -4.95 13.77 -14.58
N SER A 162 -4.87 14.83 -13.78
CA SER A 162 -5.75 16.00 -13.91
C SER A 162 -5.48 16.78 -15.20
N PRO A 163 -6.43 17.61 -15.68
CA PRO A 163 -6.21 18.48 -16.82
C PRO A 163 -5.01 19.43 -16.64
N GLU A 164 -4.80 19.94 -15.42
CA GLU A 164 -3.67 20.80 -15.08
C GLU A 164 -2.33 20.07 -15.20
N GLN A 165 -2.26 18.83 -14.71
CA GLN A 165 -1.07 18.00 -14.86
C GLN A 165 -0.77 17.69 -16.33
N GLN A 166 -1.81 17.40 -17.13
CA GLN A 166 -1.67 17.19 -18.57
C GLN A 166 -1.13 18.43 -19.28
N ALA A 167 -1.64 19.62 -18.93
CA ALA A 167 -1.18 20.88 -19.50
C ALA A 167 0.29 21.15 -19.16
N ARG A 168 0.67 20.97 -17.89
CA ARG A 168 2.06 21.14 -17.43
C ARG A 168 3.02 20.17 -18.09
N GLU A 169 2.64 18.89 -18.22
CA GLU A 169 3.44 17.88 -18.90
C GLU A 169 3.62 18.22 -20.39
N LYS A 170 2.57 18.69 -21.05
CA LYS A 170 2.62 19.12 -22.45
C LYS A 170 3.54 20.31 -22.65
N GLU A 171 3.43 21.34 -21.80
CA GLU A 171 4.32 22.51 -21.83
C GLU A 171 5.78 22.10 -21.60
N ALA A 172 6.04 21.24 -20.61
CA ALA A 172 7.39 20.73 -20.36
C ALA A 172 7.95 19.94 -21.55
N LEU A 173 7.10 19.20 -22.28
CA LEU A 173 7.48 18.48 -23.48
C LEU A 173 7.81 19.43 -24.63
N GLU A 174 6.99 20.45 -24.86
CA GLU A 174 7.21 21.48 -25.89
C GLU A 174 8.48 22.29 -25.65
N LEU A 175 8.83 22.54 -24.39
CA LEU A 175 10.06 23.21 -23.98
C LEU A 175 11.29 22.29 -23.97
N GLY A 176 11.11 20.98 -24.20
CA GLY A 176 12.21 19.99 -24.18
C GLY A 176 12.79 19.73 -22.79
N ILE A 177 12.04 20.03 -21.73
CA ILE A 177 12.45 19.88 -20.32
C ILE A 177 11.66 18.80 -19.57
N ALA A 178 10.79 18.05 -20.25
CA ALA A 178 9.99 16.98 -19.64
C ALA A 178 10.81 15.87 -18.96
N GLU A 179 12.06 15.67 -19.40
CA GLU A 179 13.00 14.69 -18.83
C GLU A 179 14.09 15.34 -17.96
N SER A 180 14.03 16.66 -17.78
CA SER A 180 14.98 17.39 -16.91
C SER A 180 14.68 17.16 -15.42
N GLU A 181 15.62 17.56 -14.56
CA GLU A 181 15.40 17.59 -13.11
C GLU A 181 14.21 18.53 -12.79
N GLY A 182 13.06 17.95 -12.44
CA GLY A 182 11.79 18.68 -12.25
C GLY A 182 10.75 18.50 -13.37
N GLY A 183 11.08 17.76 -14.43
CA GLY A 183 10.12 17.30 -15.44
C GLY A 183 9.08 16.36 -14.82
N VAL A 184 7.81 16.55 -15.16
CA VAL A 184 6.67 15.84 -14.51
C VAL A 184 6.07 14.76 -15.42
N ARG A 185 6.88 14.20 -16.32
CA ARG A 185 6.41 13.21 -17.29
C ARG A 185 5.99 11.91 -16.60
N GLY A 186 4.82 11.40 -16.96
CA GLY A 186 4.37 10.09 -16.47
C GLY A 186 4.11 10.00 -14.96
N VAL A 187 3.83 11.14 -14.31
CA VAL A 187 3.41 11.18 -12.90
C VAL A 187 1.89 11.16 -12.82
N TRP A 188 1.34 10.14 -12.15
CA TRP A 188 -0.10 9.95 -11.98
C TRP A 188 -0.47 9.91 -10.50
N MET A 189 -1.56 10.54 -10.09
CA MET A 189 -2.05 10.42 -8.71
C MET A 189 -2.71 9.05 -8.49
N LEU A 190 -2.51 8.46 -7.32
CA LEU A 190 -3.16 7.22 -6.94
C LEU A 190 -4.52 7.51 -6.28
N TYR A 191 -5.57 6.92 -6.83
CA TYR A 191 -6.94 7.04 -6.37
C TYR A 191 -7.50 5.64 -6.04
N PHE A 192 -8.59 5.62 -5.29
CA PHE A 192 -9.41 4.42 -5.11
C PHE A 192 -10.87 4.71 -5.45
N ASP A 193 -11.41 3.97 -6.41
CA ASP A 193 -12.76 4.17 -6.92
C ASP A 193 -13.81 3.59 -5.97
N ARG A 194 -14.48 4.50 -5.25
CA ARG A 194 -15.76 4.28 -4.60
C ARG A 194 -16.83 4.65 -5.62
N ASP A 195 -17.72 3.72 -5.96
CA ASP A 195 -18.77 3.77 -7.01
C ASP A 195 -19.52 5.10 -7.21
N GLU A 196 -19.50 5.97 -6.20
CA GLU A 196 -20.27 7.20 -6.11
C GLU A 196 -19.48 8.45 -6.53
N TYR A 197 -18.15 8.38 -6.63
CA TYR A 197 -17.33 9.55 -6.95
C TYR A 197 -17.13 9.72 -8.45
N VAL A 198 -17.44 10.91 -8.94
CA VAL A 198 -17.23 11.29 -10.33
C VAL A 198 -15.93 12.06 -10.44
N LEU A 199 -14.98 11.53 -11.22
CA LEU A 199 -13.74 12.24 -11.50
C LEU A 199 -14.01 13.59 -12.19
N PRO A 200 -13.21 14.64 -11.91
CA PRO A 200 -13.36 15.92 -12.58
C PRO A 200 -13.31 15.81 -14.10
N GLU A 201 -14.06 16.66 -14.80
CA GLU A 201 -14.10 16.66 -16.27
C GLU A 201 -12.70 16.86 -16.88
N GLY A 202 -12.41 16.16 -17.97
CA GLY A 202 -11.11 16.21 -18.67
C GLY A 202 -9.99 15.41 -18.00
N THR A 203 -10.27 14.75 -16.87
CA THR A 203 -9.32 13.89 -16.18
C THR A 203 -9.06 12.60 -16.96
N GLN A 204 -7.79 12.25 -17.15
CA GLN A 204 -7.41 10.92 -17.65
C GLN A 204 -7.28 9.96 -16.48
N TRP A 205 -7.70 8.71 -16.67
CA TRP A 205 -7.55 7.68 -15.65
C TRP A 205 -7.31 6.30 -16.26
N VAL A 206 -6.67 5.43 -15.48
CA VAL A 206 -6.34 4.04 -15.85
C VAL A 206 -6.57 3.13 -14.65
N LYS A 207 -7.18 1.97 -14.87
CA LYS A 207 -7.38 0.95 -13.84
C LYS A 207 -6.09 0.19 -13.56
N LEU A 208 -5.78 0.01 -12.27
CA LEU A 208 -4.59 -0.68 -11.79
C LEU A 208 -4.93 -1.78 -10.79
N ARG A 209 -3.99 -2.71 -10.64
CA ARG A 209 -3.80 -3.45 -9.39
C ARG A 209 -2.51 -2.98 -8.74
N LEU A 210 -2.50 -2.94 -7.42
CA LEU A 210 -1.28 -2.66 -6.66
C LEU A 210 -0.76 -3.97 -6.09
N ARG A 211 0.49 -4.30 -6.36
CA ARG A 211 1.18 -5.45 -5.78
C ARG A 211 2.17 -4.99 -4.73
N HIS A 212 2.08 -5.54 -3.53
CA HIS A 212 3.09 -5.35 -2.48
C HIS A 212 4.29 -6.23 -2.78
N VAL A 213 5.46 -5.60 -2.84
CA VAL A 213 6.74 -6.25 -3.13
C VAL A 213 7.65 -6.05 -1.92
N PRO A 214 7.87 -7.09 -1.11
CA PRO A 214 8.77 -7.03 0.03
C PRO A 214 10.17 -6.56 -0.38
N VAL A 215 10.76 -5.69 0.45
CA VAL A 215 12.18 -5.35 0.31
C VAL A 215 12.98 -6.57 0.76
N GLY A 216 13.64 -7.24 -0.19
CA GLY A 216 14.54 -8.36 0.10
C GLY A 216 15.68 -7.91 1.03
N ARG A 217 16.04 -8.77 1.99
CA ARG A 217 17.24 -8.60 2.82
C ARG A 217 18.52 -8.65 1.99
#